data_AF-Q0EZP6-F1
#
_entry.id   AF-Q0EZP6-F1
#
_cell.length_a   1.000
_cell.length_b   1.000
_cell.length_c   1.000
_cell.angle_alpha   90.00
_cell.angle_beta   90.00
_cell.angle_gamma   90.00
#
_symmetry.space_group_name_H-M   'P 1'
#
loop_
_entity.id
_entity.type
_entity.pdbx_description
1 polymer ?
#
loop_
_entity_poly.entity_id
_entity_poly.type
_entity_poly.pdbx_seq_one_letter_code
_entity_poly.pdbx_strand_id
1 'polypeptide(L)'
;MKWVAIIATTSVVLSACYTLWMCKRVVFGDVTKESVGSMKDMSVREFGYFVPLIILVAWLGFYPTPVLDLMHESVIHLVAQASTSKLDAAAALAQTAPMLDVAHH
;
A
#
# COMPACT_ATOMS: atom_id res chain seq x y z
N MET A 1 4.90 -5.20 19.10
CA MET A 1 4.68 -4.27 17.98
C MET A 1 5.96 -3.59 17.45
N LYS A 2 7.01 -3.34 18.26
CA LYS A 2 8.20 -2.56 17.83
C LYS A 2 8.96 -3.14 16.63
N TRP A 3 9.05 -4.46 16.50
CA TRP A 3 9.74 -5.10 15.37
C TRP A 3 9.04 -4.84 14.02
N VAL A 4 7.69 -4.82 14.01
CA VAL A 4 6.91 -4.52 12.80
C VAL A 4 7.18 -3.09 12.33
N ALA A 5 7.22 -2.13 13.26
CA ALA A 5 7.55 -0.75 12.94
C ALA A 5 8.93 -0.62 12.31
N ILE A 6 9.95 -1.31 12.85
CA ILE A 6 11.31 -1.30 12.31
C ILE A 6 11.36 -1.85 10.88
N ILE A 7 10.69 -2.97 10.61
CA ILE A 7 10.63 -3.55 9.26
C ILE A 7 9.87 -2.63 8.31
N ALA A 8 8.74 -2.08 8.74
CA ALA A 8 7.91 -1.18 7.93
C ALA A 8 8.65 0.11 7.55
N THR A 9 9.39 0.73 8.48
CA THR A 9 10.18 1.92 8.14
C THR A 9 11.36 1.58 7.23
N THR A 10 12.00 0.42 7.45
CA THR A 10 13.14 -0.01 6.63
C THR A 10 12.73 -0.24 5.17
N SER A 11 11.56 -0.84 4.92
CA SER A 11 11.07 -1.07 3.55
C SER A 11 10.79 0.25 2.82
N VAL A 12 10.21 1.25 3.49
CA VAL A 12 9.97 2.59 2.93
C VAL A 12 11.29 3.28 2.58
N VAL A 13 12.27 3.22 3.49
CA VAL A 13 13.60 3.84 3.26
C VAL A 13 14.33 3.16 2.10
N LEU A 14 14.29 1.83 2.00
CA LEU A 14 14.90 1.09 0.90
C LEU A 14 14.24 1.42 -0.45
N SER A 15 12.91 1.54 -0.49
CA SER A 15 12.17 1.97 -1.68
C SER A 15 12.63 3.35 -2.18
N ALA A 16 12.67 4.33 -1.26
CA ALA A 16 13.12 5.68 -1.59
C ALA A 16 14.58 5.70 -2.06
N CYS A 17 15.47 4.97 -1.37
CA CYS A 17 16.89 4.87 -1.73
C CYS A 17 17.07 4.31 -3.15
N TYR A 18 16.33 3.25 -3.50
CA TYR A 18 16.38 2.66 -4.84
C TYR A 18 15.89 3.64 -5.91
N THR A 19 14.75 4.31 -5.68
CA THR A 19 14.23 5.31 -6.62
C THR A 19 15.21 6.46 -6.85
N LEU A 20 15.87 6.96 -5.79
CA LEU A 20 16.87 8.03 -5.90
C LEU A 20 18.13 7.57 -6.65
N TRP A 21 18.65 6.38 -6.35
CA TRP A 21 19.81 5.82 -7.06
C TRP A 21 19.51 5.59 -8.55
N MET A 22 18.34 5.03 -8.86
CA MET A 22 17.87 4.84 -10.23
C MET A 22 17.72 6.18 -10.95
N CYS A 23 17.05 7.16 -10.35
CA CYS A 23 16.87 8.48 -10.93
C CYS A 23 18.22 9.15 -11.23
N LYS A 24 19.17 9.08 -10.29
CA LYS A 24 20.54 9.56 -10.51
C LYS A 24 21.20 8.89 -11.72
N ARG A 25 21.13 7.56 -11.80
CA ARG A 25 21.81 6.78 -12.84
C ARG A 25 21.16 6.92 -14.21
N VAL A 26 19.84 7.01 -14.27
CA VAL A 26 19.07 7.03 -15.53
C VAL A 26 19.00 8.43 -16.12
N VAL A 27 18.81 9.46 -15.29
CA VAL A 27 18.66 10.85 -15.77
C VAL A 27 20.00 11.54 -15.96
N PHE A 28 20.99 11.28 -15.08
CA PHE A 28 22.28 11.99 -15.08
C PHE A 28 23.46 11.11 -15.55
N GLY A 29 23.18 9.90 -16.03
CA GLY A 29 24.21 9.02 -16.61
C GLY A 29 24.52 9.40 -18.07
N ASP A 30 25.77 9.20 -18.50
CA ASP A 30 26.17 9.46 -19.88
C ASP A 30 25.38 8.60 -20.88
N VAL A 31 24.94 9.21 -21.98
CA VAL A 31 24.22 8.55 -23.06
C VAL A 31 25.21 7.73 -23.89
N THR A 32 25.41 6.48 -23.49
CA THR A 32 26.38 5.56 -24.12
C THR A 32 25.93 4.95 -25.45
N LYS A 33 24.67 5.16 -25.86
CA LYS A 33 24.09 4.60 -27.10
C LYS A 33 23.50 5.70 -27.98
N GLU A 34 23.99 5.78 -29.22
CA GLU A 34 23.52 6.71 -30.26
C GLU A 34 22.02 6.54 -30.60
N SER A 35 21.47 5.34 -30.39
CA SER A 35 20.05 5.03 -30.55
C SER A 35 19.14 5.70 -29.50
N VAL A 36 19.68 6.07 -28.33
CA VAL A 36 18.91 6.72 -27.25
C VAL A 36 18.91 8.24 -27.46
N GLY A 37 20.03 8.81 -27.95
CA GLY A 37 20.13 10.24 -28.26
C GLY A 37 19.31 10.70 -29.46
N SER A 38 18.97 9.80 -30.39
CA SER A 38 18.10 10.08 -31.55
C SER A 38 16.61 9.85 -31.28
N MET A 39 16.26 9.40 -30.07
CA MET A 39 14.88 9.13 -29.68
C MET A 39 14.16 10.45 -29.38
N LYS A 40 13.03 10.68 -30.02
CA LYS A 40 12.26 11.92 -29.87
C LYS A 40 11.70 12.02 -28.45
N ASP A 41 11.89 13.18 -27.81
CA ASP A 41 11.32 13.48 -26.51
C ASP A 41 9.79 13.36 -26.49
N MET A 42 9.24 13.18 -25.28
CA MET A 42 7.82 12.98 -25.04
C MET A 42 6.98 14.04 -25.75
N SER A 43 6.01 13.60 -26.56
CA SER A 43 5.16 14.52 -27.31
C SER A 43 4.14 15.21 -26.40
N VAL A 44 3.71 16.44 -26.72
CA VAL A 44 2.74 17.21 -25.91
C VAL A 44 1.43 16.43 -25.65
N ARG A 45 1.04 15.60 -26.62
CA ARG A 45 -0.13 14.71 -26.48
C ARG A 45 0.10 13.60 -25.46
N GLU A 46 1.31 13.03 -25.40
CA GLU A 46 1.67 12.04 -24.38
C GLU A 46 1.70 12.65 -23.00
N PHE A 47 2.29 13.84 -22.86
CA PHE A 47 2.27 14.58 -21.60
C PHE A 47 0.84 14.87 -21.13
N GLY A 48 -0.07 15.17 -22.06
CA GLY A 48 -1.49 15.36 -21.78
C GLY A 48 -2.17 14.18 -21.08
N TYR A 49 -1.69 12.94 -21.26
CA TYR A 49 -2.20 11.78 -20.50
C TYR A 49 -1.68 11.72 -19.06
N PHE A 50 -0.47 12.23 -18.81
CA PHE A 50 0.11 12.29 -17.46
C PHE A 50 -0.47 13.43 -16.62
N VAL A 51 -0.85 14.54 -17.26
CA VAL A 51 -1.44 15.71 -16.57
C VAL A 51 -2.61 15.36 -15.65
N PRO A 52 -3.67 14.64 -16.07
CA PRO A 52 -4.79 14.32 -15.16
C PRO A 52 -4.36 13.43 -14.00
N LEU A 53 -3.39 12.53 -14.19
CA LEU A 53 -2.85 11.69 -13.13
C LEU A 53 -2.12 12.52 -12.08
N ILE A 54 -1.28 13.46 -12.53
CA ILE A 54 -0.54 14.38 -11.64
C ILE A 54 -1.52 15.23 -10.83
N ILE A 55 -2.55 15.76 -11.48
CA ILE A 55 -3.60 16.55 -10.81
C ILE A 55 -4.30 15.71 -9.75
N LEU A 56 -4.67 14.46 -10.05
CA LEU A 56 -5.33 13.58 -9.10
C LEU A 56 -4.44 13.27 -7.88
N VAL A 57 -3.17 12.95 -8.10
CA VAL A 57 -2.20 12.67 -7.03
C VAL A 57 -1.94 13.91 -6.17
N ALA A 58 -1.78 15.08 -6.79
CA ALA A 58 -1.58 16.34 -6.09
C ALA A 58 -2.82 16.75 -5.28
N TRP A 59 -4.01 16.59 -5.87
CA TRP A 59 -5.27 16.86 -5.18
C TRP A 59 -5.44 15.93 -3.97
N LEU A 60 -5.23 14.62 -4.13
CA LEU A 60 -5.30 13.66 -3.03
C LEU A 60 -4.26 13.96 -1.94
N GLY A 61 -3.06 14.39 -2.33
CA GLY A 61 -2.01 14.78 -1.40
C GLY A 61 -2.35 16.04 -0.58
N PHE A 62 -3.03 17.02 -1.17
CA PHE A 62 -3.41 18.26 -0.49
C PHE A 62 -4.73 18.13 0.28
N TYR A 63 -5.69 17.35 -0.25
CA TYR A 63 -7.02 17.17 0.32
C TYR A 63 -7.45 15.68 0.27
N PRO A 64 -7.01 14.86 1.25
CA PRO A 64 -7.29 13.42 1.29
C PRO A 64 -8.67 13.05 1.84
N THR A 65 -9.35 13.97 2.54
CA THR A 65 -10.63 13.72 3.21
C THR A 65 -11.73 13.11 2.33
N PRO A 66 -11.97 13.49 1.07
CA PRO A 66 -13.09 12.93 0.30
C PRO A 66 -12.89 11.44 0.04
N VAL A 67 -11.65 11.00 -0.20
CA VAL A 67 -11.36 9.58 -0.40
C VAL A 67 -11.43 8.81 0.92
N LEU A 68 -11.00 9.43 2.03
CA LEU A 68 -11.08 8.82 3.36
C LEU A 68 -12.53 8.65 3.84
N ASP A 69 -13.39 9.63 3.60
CA ASP A 69 -14.81 9.59 3.99
C ASP A 69 -15.56 8.48 3.25
N LEU A 70 -15.26 8.28 1.96
CA LEU A 70 -15.80 7.17 1.17
C LEU A 70 -15.42 5.80 1.76
N MET A 71 -14.22 5.68 2.32
CA MET A 71 -13.74 4.43 2.92
C MET A 71 -14.23 4.24 4.36
N HIS A 72 -14.54 5.31 5.09
CA HIS A 72 -14.79 5.29 6.53
C HIS A 72 -15.89 4.28 6.93
N GLU A 73 -17.06 4.37 6.30
CA GLU A 73 -18.21 3.49 6.58
C GLU A 73 -17.88 2.02 6.32
N SER A 74 -17.28 1.73 5.16
CA SER A 74 -16.89 0.36 4.79
C SER A 74 -15.88 -0.24 5.80
N VAL A 75 -14.92 0.57 6.25
CA VAL A 75 -13.91 0.13 7.22
C VAL A 75 -14.52 -0.10 8.60
N ILE A 76 -15.45 0.75 9.05
CA ILE A 76 -16.18 0.55 10.31
C ILE A 76 -16.93 -0.78 10.30
N HIS A 77 -17.69 -1.05 9.24
CA HIS A 77 -18.42 -2.30 9.10
C HIS A 77 -17.47 -3.51 9.10
N LEU A 78 -16.34 -3.44 8.38
CA LEU A 78 -15.35 -4.51 8.34
C LEU A 78 -14.67 -4.74 9.70
N VAL A 79 -14.35 -3.67 10.44
CA VAL A 79 -13.75 -3.77 11.78
C VAL A 79 -14.73 -4.36 12.78
N ALA A 80 -16.01 -3.98 12.72
CA ALA A 80 -17.07 -4.53 13.56
C ALA A 80 -17.22 -6.05 13.33
N GLN A 81 -17.34 -6.48 12.07
CA GLN A 81 -17.44 -7.90 11.70
C GLN A 81 -16.19 -8.68 12.10
N ALA A 82 -14.99 -8.14 11.87
CA ALA A 82 -13.73 -8.78 12.24
C ALA A 82 -13.57 -8.93 13.76
N SER A 83 -14.13 -8.01 14.55
CA SER A 83 -14.09 -8.07 16.02
C SER A 83 -15.05 -9.12 16.56
N THR A 84 -16.28 -9.19 16.02
CA THR A 84 -17.26 -10.23 16.37
C THR A 84 -16.79 -11.62 15.97
N SER A 85 -16.23 -11.81 14.76
CA SER A 85 -15.71 -13.11 14.33
C SER A 85 -14.57 -13.64 15.22
N LYS A 86 -13.70 -12.76 15.73
CA LYS A 86 -12.65 -13.17 16.69
C LYS A 86 -13.24 -13.58 18.05
N LEU A 87 -14.33 -12.97 18.48
CA LEU A 87 -15.06 -13.34 19.69
C LEU A 87 -15.82 -14.66 19.51
N ASP A 88 -16.46 -14.88 18.36
CA ASP A 88 -17.17 -16.12 18.03
C ASP A 88 -16.21 -17.30 17.84
N ALA A 89 -15.04 -17.08 17.22
CA ALA A 89 -14.00 -18.10 17.12
C ALA A 89 -13.42 -18.47 18.49
N ALA A 90 -13.24 -17.50 19.39
CA ALA A 90 -12.82 -17.73 20.77
C ALA A 90 -13.91 -18.45 21.59
N ALA A 91 -15.19 -18.08 21.41
CA ALA A 91 -16.32 -18.72 22.05
C ALA A 91 -16.54 -20.16 21.54
N ALA A 92 -16.37 -20.41 20.24
CA ALA A 92 -16.44 -21.75 19.66
C ALA A 92 -15.34 -22.67 20.20
N LEU A 93 -14.11 -22.16 20.39
CA LEU A 93 -13.03 -22.91 21.03
C LEU A 93 -13.33 -23.22 22.51
N ALA A 94 -13.93 -22.28 23.24
CA ALA A 94 -14.38 -22.52 24.62
C ALA A 94 -15.53 -23.54 24.70
N GLN A 95 -16.43 -23.56 23.72
CA GLN A 95 -17.54 -24.51 23.63
C GLN A 95 -17.11 -25.92 23.17
N THR A 96 -15.90 -26.10 22.59
CA THR A 96 -15.34 -27.42 22.23
C THR A 96 -14.56 -28.10 23.36
N ALA A 97 -14.22 -27.38 24.44
CA ALA A 97 -13.58 -27.96 25.63
C ALA A 97 -14.46 -28.86 26.54
N PRO A 98 -15.82 -28.75 26.61
CA PRO A 98 -16.62 -29.60 27.49
C PRO A 98 -16.84 -31.02 26.94
N MET A 99 -16.38 -31.34 25.71
CA MET A 99 -16.55 -32.67 25.13
C MET A 99 -15.37 -33.64 25.35
N LEU A 100 -14.26 -33.20 25.95
CA LEU A 100 -13.15 -34.11 26.30
C LEU A 100 -13.28 -34.77 27.68
N ASP A 101 -14.25 -34.37 28.51
CA ASP A 101 -14.50 -34.94 29.85
C ASP A 101 -15.44 -36.18 29.83
N VAL A 102 -16.20 -36.40 28.75
CA VAL A 102 -17.16 -37.51 28.63
C VAL A 102 -16.54 -38.78 28.04
N ALA A 103 -15.25 -38.78 27.65
CA ALA A 103 -14.56 -39.94 27.12
C ALA A 103 -13.82 -40.80 28.18
N HIS A 104 -13.97 -40.47 29.47
CA HIS A 104 -13.33 -41.18 30.60
C HIS A 104 -14.32 -41.74 31.64
N HIS A 105 -15.53 -42.12 31.21
CA HIS A 105 -16.40 -43.03 31.97
C HIS A 105 -17.07 -44.07 31.08
#